data_AF-A0A497PP48-F1
#
_entry.id   AF-A0A497PP48-F1
#
_cell.length_a   1.000
_cell.length_b   1.000
_cell.length_c   1.000
_cell.angle_alpha   90.00
_cell.angle_beta   90.00
_cell.angle_gamma   90.00
#
_symmetry.space_group_name_H-M   'P 1'
#
loop_
_entity.id
_entity.type
_entity.pdbx_description
1 polymer ?
#
loop_
_entity_poly.entity_id
_entity_poly.type
_entity_poly.pdbx_seq_one_letter_code
_entity_poly.pdbx_strand_id
1 'polypeptide(L)'
;MKEIVSGVGTILMIFPFSLIFPFIVGLLYKEDPISLLKAFILPGMLGLSLGSFLTAWAGRADKTSEDLRPVEALVIVAVTWVLIAVIGALPYMLSGTLTGFVDAFFESMSGFTTTGASVLNDIDSQSHSILFWRALTQWIGGLGVIVLMVAVFSILLGGPKAGLLLMKGEVPGHKNDRMVPRLKDTAKLLWGIYAILTALEIILLTAAGLNLYDAVCHTFTTLSTGGFGTHTESIAYYKDLPAAPLIELIFVVFMIFGSVNFVLHYNLLKGNWRAFLKDT
;
A
#
# COMPACT_ATOMS: atom_id res chain seq x y z
N MET A 1 -7.42 20.95 13.66
CA MET A 1 -8.44 20.78 12.60
C MET A 1 -7.91 21.17 11.21
N LYS A 2 -7.40 22.39 11.00
CA LYS A 2 -6.78 22.78 9.71
C LYS A 2 -5.62 21.86 9.28
N GLU A 3 -4.75 21.48 10.22
CA GLU A 3 -3.66 20.52 9.96
C GLU A 3 -4.16 19.14 9.51
N ILE A 4 -5.24 18.64 10.13
CA ILE A 4 -5.87 17.37 9.74
C ILE A 4 -6.37 17.45 8.31
N VAL A 5 -7.11 18.50 7.97
CA VAL A 5 -7.69 18.69 6.64
C VAL A 5 -6.60 18.89 5.58
N SER A 6 -5.54 19.63 5.89
CA SER A 6 -4.39 19.81 5.00
C SER A 6 -3.62 18.49 4.78
N GLY A 7 -3.43 17.69 5.84
CA GLY A 7 -2.78 16.38 5.75
C GLY A 7 -3.57 15.39 4.87
N VAL A 8 -4.89 15.29 5.10
CA VAL A 8 -5.78 14.48 4.27
C VAL A 8 -5.77 14.97 2.82
N GLY A 9 -5.88 16.28 2.60
CA GLY A 9 -5.85 16.89 1.27
C GLY A 9 -4.55 16.59 0.51
N THR A 10 -3.40 16.64 1.19
CA THR A 10 -2.10 16.33 0.60
C THR A 10 -2.02 14.88 0.12
N ILE A 11 -2.50 13.93 0.92
CA ILE A 11 -2.49 12.52 0.51
C ILE A 11 -3.45 12.29 -0.66
N LEU A 12 -4.62 12.93 -0.65
CA LEU A 12 -5.59 12.86 -1.75
C LEU A 12 -5.13 13.53 -3.04
N MET A 13 -4.14 14.43 -3.00
CA MET A 13 -3.50 14.93 -4.21
C MET A 13 -2.50 13.93 -4.81
N ILE A 14 -1.93 13.03 -3.99
CA ILE A 14 -0.91 12.07 -4.44
C ILE A 14 -1.57 10.76 -4.90
N PHE A 15 -2.55 10.26 -4.14
CA PHE A 15 -3.20 8.97 -4.41
C PHE A 15 -3.74 8.82 -5.84
N PRO A 16 -4.43 9.81 -6.45
CA PRO A 16 -4.96 9.72 -7.80
C PRO A 16 -3.95 9.36 -8.90
N PHE A 17 -2.67 9.67 -8.72
CA PHE A 17 -1.64 9.28 -9.68
C PHE A 17 -1.48 7.76 -9.78
N SER A 18 -1.88 7.00 -8.76
CA SER A 18 -1.90 5.53 -8.81
C SER A 18 -2.90 4.98 -9.83
N LEU A 19 -3.97 5.71 -10.15
CA LEU A 19 -4.98 5.29 -11.13
C LEU A 19 -4.46 5.34 -12.58
N ILE A 20 -3.32 6.00 -12.81
CA ILE A 20 -2.67 6.04 -14.13
C ILE A 20 -2.13 4.65 -14.50
N PHE A 21 -1.67 3.85 -13.52
CA PHE A 21 -1.10 2.53 -13.79
C PHE A 21 -2.12 1.54 -14.38
N PRO A 22 -3.29 1.27 -13.76
CA PRO A 22 -4.30 0.41 -14.38
C PRO A 22 -4.84 0.98 -15.70
N PHE A 23 -4.89 2.31 -15.86
CA PHE A 23 -5.23 2.93 -17.14
C PHE A 23 -4.23 2.56 -18.25
N ILE A 24 -2.93 2.65 -17.98
CA ILE A 24 -1.88 2.25 -18.93
C ILE A 24 -1.99 0.76 -19.24
N VAL A 25 -2.18 -0.09 -18.22
CA VAL A 25 -2.38 -1.53 -18.41
C VAL A 25 -3.56 -1.80 -19.33
N GLY A 26 -4.70 -1.16 -19.10
CA GLY A 26 -5.87 -1.30 -19.97
C GLY A 26 -5.57 -0.93 -21.43
N LEU A 27 -4.80 0.14 -21.67
CA LEU A 27 -4.38 0.51 -23.03
C LEU A 27 -3.46 -0.53 -23.67
N LEU A 28 -2.51 -1.10 -22.91
CA LEU A 28 -1.63 -2.16 -23.39
C LEU A 28 -2.40 -3.43 -23.79
N TYR A 29 -3.46 -3.74 -23.03
CA TYR A 29 -4.37 -4.87 -23.29
C TYR A 29 -5.52 -4.52 -24.25
N LYS A 30 -5.48 -3.35 -24.89
CA LYS A 30 -6.43 -2.90 -25.92
C LYS A 30 -7.88 -2.83 -25.43
N GLU A 31 -8.08 -2.53 -24.15
CA GLU A 31 -9.41 -2.23 -23.62
C GLU A 31 -9.98 -0.93 -24.20
N ASP A 32 -11.30 -0.79 -24.19
CA ASP A 32 -11.97 0.39 -24.75
C ASP A 32 -11.50 1.68 -24.06
N PRO A 33 -10.90 2.64 -24.81
CA PRO A 33 -10.33 3.85 -24.21
C PRO A 33 -11.37 4.70 -23.48
N ILE A 34 -12.62 4.73 -23.95
CA ILE A 34 -13.69 5.52 -23.31
C ILE A 34 -14.01 4.94 -21.94
N SER A 35 -14.11 3.62 -21.84
CA SER A 35 -14.34 2.90 -20.59
C SER A 35 -13.19 3.11 -19.61
N LEU A 36 -11.93 3.08 -20.08
CA LEU A 36 -10.75 3.36 -19.26
C LEU A 36 -10.72 4.81 -18.72
N LEU A 37 -11.05 5.79 -19.57
CA LEU A 37 -11.14 7.20 -19.17
C LEU A 37 -12.19 7.39 -18.07
N LYS A 38 -13.36 6.76 -18.23
CA LYS A 38 -14.44 6.78 -17.23
C LYS A 38 -14.00 6.09 -15.93
N ALA A 39 -13.38 4.92 -16.02
CA ALA A 39 -13.02 4.12 -14.86
C ALA A 39 -11.86 4.71 -14.04
N PHE A 40 -10.85 5.30 -14.67
CA PHE A 40 -9.62 5.68 -13.96
C PHE A 40 -9.32 7.18 -13.98
N ILE A 41 -9.49 7.85 -15.12
CA ILE A 41 -9.15 9.28 -15.23
C ILE A 41 -10.18 10.15 -14.51
N LEU A 42 -11.48 9.86 -14.67
CA LEU A 42 -12.53 10.63 -13.98
C LEU A 42 -12.41 10.54 -12.44
N PRO A 43 -12.27 9.34 -11.83
CA PRO A 43 -11.97 9.24 -10.39
C PRO A 43 -10.68 9.93 -9.97
N GLY A 44 -9.64 9.85 -10.81
CA GLY A 44 -8.39 10.56 -10.56
C GLY A 44 -8.57 12.07 -10.50
N MET A 45 -9.31 12.65 -11.45
CA MET A 45 -9.63 14.08 -11.47
C MET A 45 -10.48 14.48 -10.27
N LEU A 46 -11.46 13.67 -9.86
CA LEU A 46 -12.28 13.92 -8.68
C LEU A 46 -11.43 13.91 -7.40
N GLY A 47 -10.56 12.92 -7.25
CA GLY A 47 -9.63 12.82 -6.12
C GLY A 47 -8.67 14.01 -6.05
N LEU A 48 -8.07 14.40 -7.18
CA LEU A 48 -7.19 15.57 -7.27
C LEU A 48 -7.93 16.87 -6.94
N SER A 49 -9.15 17.03 -7.44
CA SER A 49 -9.99 18.21 -7.18
C SER A 49 -10.34 18.30 -5.69
N LEU A 50 -10.75 17.17 -5.09
CA LEU A 50 -11.06 17.10 -3.66
C LEU A 50 -9.82 17.39 -2.81
N GLY A 51 -8.68 16.76 -3.09
CA GLY A 51 -7.43 16.98 -2.37
C GLY A 51 -6.95 18.44 -2.45
N SER A 52 -7.02 19.03 -3.65
CA SER A 52 -6.67 20.43 -3.87
C SER A 52 -7.61 21.38 -3.12
N PHE A 53 -8.92 21.10 -3.16
CA PHE A 53 -9.92 21.88 -2.43
C PHE A 53 -9.70 21.81 -0.91
N LEU A 54 -9.50 20.63 -0.35
CA LEU A 54 -9.24 20.46 1.10
C LEU A 54 -7.97 21.19 1.53
N THR A 55 -6.90 21.09 0.74
CA THR A 55 -5.64 21.76 1.02
C THR A 55 -5.77 23.28 0.93
N ALA A 56 -6.49 23.80 -0.07
CA ALA A 56 -6.75 25.23 -0.20
C ALA A 56 -7.67 25.77 0.91
N TRP A 57 -8.70 25.01 1.29
CA TRP A 57 -9.66 25.38 2.32
C TRP A 57 -9.02 25.43 3.72
N ALA A 58 -8.10 24.52 4.01
CA ALA A 58 -7.32 24.56 5.24
C ALA A 58 -6.44 25.83 5.35
N GLY A 59 -6.18 26.50 4.21
CA GLY A 59 -5.26 27.63 4.09
C GLY A 59 -3.80 27.17 4.09
N ARG A 60 -2.85 28.11 4.03
CA ARG A 60 -1.47 27.81 4.43
C ARG A 60 -1.51 27.53 5.93
N ALA A 61 -1.64 26.26 6.31
CA ALA A 61 -1.31 25.82 7.65
C ALA A 61 0.04 26.44 8.02
N ASP A 62 0.07 27.13 9.16
CA ASP A 62 1.24 27.90 9.57
C ASP A 62 2.40 26.90 9.68
N LYS A 63 3.43 27.02 8.83
CA LYS A 63 4.60 26.13 8.81
C LYS A 63 5.39 26.13 10.14
N THR A 64 4.95 26.94 11.09
CA THR A 64 5.43 27.15 12.45
C THR A 64 4.71 26.29 13.49
N SER A 65 3.67 25.53 13.15
CA SER A 65 3.03 24.60 14.08
C SER A 65 3.98 23.42 14.39
N GLU A 66 4.67 23.56 15.51
CA GLU A 66 5.44 22.52 16.18
C GLU A 66 4.59 21.24 16.31
N ASP A 67 5.17 20.10 15.88
CA ASP A 67 4.76 18.72 16.07
C ASP A 67 3.24 18.42 16.02
N LEU A 68 2.78 17.89 14.87
CA LEU A 68 1.49 17.21 14.72
C LEU A 68 1.23 16.30 15.94
N ARG A 69 0.13 16.53 16.65
CA ARG A 69 -0.18 15.72 17.83
C ARG A 69 -0.45 14.27 17.38
N PRO A 70 -0.07 13.25 18.18
CA PRO A 70 -0.32 11.84 17.84
C PRO A 70 -1.77 11.53 17.45
N VAL A 71 -2.73 12.12 18.17
CA VAL A 71 -4.17 11.96 17.89
C VAL A 71 -4.56 12.56 16.53
N GLU A 72 -3.96 13.68 16.14
CA GLU A 72 -4.22 14.31 14.84
C GLU A 72 -3.68 13.45 13.70
N ALA A 73 -2.49 12.85 13.88
CA ALA A 73 -1.95 11.88 12.93
C ALA A 73 -2.84 10.65 12.77
N LEU A 74 -3.36 10.10 13.87
CA LEU A 74 -4.30 8.96 13.83
C LEU A 74 -5.60 9.31 13.09
N VAL A 75 -6.16 10.50 13.32
CA VAL A 75 -7.36 10.96 12.60
C VAL A 75 -7.08 11.16 11.12
N ILE A 76 -5.94 11.76 10.75
CA ILE A 76 -5.52 11.90 9.34
C ILE A 76 -5.51 10.54 8.66
N VAL A 77 -4.83 9.56 9.27
CA VAL A 77 -4.76 8.20 8.73
C VAL A 77 -6.16 7.61 8.58
N ALA A 78 -6.95 7.55 9.64
CA ALA A 78 -8.29 6.94 9.60
C ALA A 78 -9.18 7.54 8.50
N VAL A 79 -9.23 8.87 8.40
CA VAL A 79 -10.04 9.57 7.40
C VAL A 79 -9.50 9.34 5.99
N THR A 80 -8.17 9.41 5.80
CA THR A 80 -7.53 9.19 4.51
C THR A 80 -7.82 7.79 3.97
N TRP A 81 -7.73 6.75 4.80
CA TRP A 81 -8.00 5.37 4.37
C TRP A 81 -9.43 5.19 3.87
N VAL A 82 -10.42 5.77 4.57
CA VAL A 82 -11.82 5.76 4.13
C VAL A 82 -11.99 6.51 2.81
N LEU A 83 -11.42 7.71 2.66
CA LEU A 83 -11.57 8.51 1.44
C LEU A 83 -10.86 7.88 0.23
N ILE A 84 -9.69 7.26 0.45
CA ILE A 84 -8.98 6.50 -0.59
C ILE A 84 -9.82 5.30 -1.04
N ALA A 85 -10.45 4.56 -0.11
CA ALA A 85 -11.35 3.46 -0.46
C ALA A 85 -12.61 3.95 -1.22
N VAL A 86 -13.16 5.12 -0.86
CA VAL A 86 -14.27 5.72 -1.62
C VAL A 86 -13.85 6.06 -3.06
N ILE A 87 -12.70 6.69 -3.25
CA ILE A 87 -12.20 7.02 -4.61
C ILE A 87 -11.83 5.74 -5.36
N GLY A 88 -11.21 4.77 -4.69
CA GLY A 88 -10.81 3.49 -5.26
C GLY A 88 -11.96 2.53 -5.57
N ALA A 89 -13.16 2.78 -5.05
CA ALA A 89 -14.39 2.11 -5.43
C ALA A 89 -14.91 2.56 -6.80
N LEU A 90 -14.62 3.80 -7.21
CA LEU A 90 -15.15 4.39 -8.43
C LEU A 90 -14.73 3.64 -9.72
N PRO A 91 -13.48 3.14 -9.87
CA PRO A 91 -13.13 2.29 -11.01
C PRO A 91 -14.04 1.08 -11.18
N TYR A 92 -14.43 0.40 -10.09
CA TYR A 92 -15.35 -0.74 -10.18
C TYR A 92 -16.76 -0.34 -10.62
N MET A 93 -17.23 0.82 -10.15
CA MET A 93 -18.56 1.34 -10.51
C MET A 93 -18.63 1.85 -11.96
N LEU A 94 -17.62 2.62 -12.37
CA LEU A 94 -17.62 3.31 -13.65
C LEU A 94 -17.19 2.41 -14.82
N SER A 95 -16.50 1.30 -14.53
CA SER A 95 -16.27 0.21 -15.50
C SER A 95 -17.48 -0.70 -15.68
N GLY A 96 -18.42 -0.71 -14.73
CA GLY A 96 -19.55 -1.63 -14.70
C GLY A 96 -19.26 -2.98 -14.05
N THR A 97 -18.06 -3.19 -13.49
CA THR A 97 -17.71 -4.41 -12.74
C THR A 97 -18.61 -4.61 -11.51
N LEU A 98 -18.90 -3.54 -10.76
CA LEU A 98 -19.79 -3.58 -9.59
C LEU A 98 -20.81 -2.45 -9.68
N THR A 99 -22.10 -2.79 -9.70
CA THR A 99 -23.18 -1.79 -9.85
C THR A 99 -23.57 -1.14 -8.53
N GLY A 100 -23.41 -1.84 -7.40
CA GLY A 100 -23.70 -1.35 -6.07
C GLY A 100 -22.51 -0.61 -5.44
N PHE A 101 -22.76 0.57 -4.86
CA PHE A 101 -21.72 1.31 -4.12
C PHE A 101 -21.16 0.52 -2.93
N VAL A 102 -22.01 -0.21 -2.20
CA VAL A 102 -21.59 -1.00 -1.03
C VAL A 102 -20.59 -2.08 -1.43
N ASP A 103 -20.89 -2.81 -2.50
CA ASP A 103 -20.02 -3.87 -3.03
C ASP A 103 -18.69 -3.29 -3.55
N ALA A 104 -18.76 -2.19 -4.30
CA ALA A 104 -17.57 -1.50 -4.80
C ALA A 104 -16.69 -0.94 -3.67
N PHE A 105 -17.30 -0.36 -2.63
CA PHE A 105 -16.61 0.13 -1.45
C PHE A 105 -16.01 -1.02 -0.65
N PHE A 106 -16.72 -2.14 -0.50
CA PHE A 106 -16.20 -3.34 0.15
C PHE A 106 -14.97 -3.90 -0.58
N GLU A 107 -15.06 -4.08 -1.89
CA GLU A 107 -13.95 -4.57 -2.72
C GLU A 107 -12.74 -3.64 -2.62
N SER A 108 -12.96 -2.32 -2.67
CA SER A 108 -11.87 -1.34 -2.55
C SER A 108 -11.26 -1.32 -1.15
N MET A 109 -12.08 -1.34 -0.10
CA MET A 109 -11.59 -1.35 1.28
C MET A 109 -10.81 -2.64 1.57
N SER A 110 -11.32 -3.78 1.12
CA SER A 110 -10.63 -5.07 1.23
C SER A 110 -9.27 -5.08 0.54
N GLY A 111 -9.19 -4.48 -0.65
CA GLY A 111 -7.94 -4.26 -1.37
C GLY A 111 -6.95 -3.42 -0.58
N PHE A 112 -7.30 -2.18 -0.22
CA PHE A 112 -6.36 -1.31 0.51
C PHE A 112 -5.94 -1.89 1.85
N THR A 113 -6.86 -2.52 2.59
CA THR A 113 -6.54 -3.09 3.91
C THR A 113 -5.79 -4.42 3.83
N THR A 114 -5.49 -4.90 2.62
CA THR A 114 -4.87 -6.20 2.37
C THR A 114 -5.64 -7.33 3.04
N THR A 115 -6.98 -7.25 3.04
CA THR A 115 -7.85 -8.29 3.63
C THR A 115 -8.07 -9.45 2.65
N GLY A 116 -8.18 -9.16 1.35
CA GLY A 116 -8.33 -10.18 0.32
C GLY A 116 -9.72 -10.79 0.16
N ALA A 117 -10.71 -10.36 0.95
CA ALA A 117 -12.09 -10.75 0.75
C ALA A 117 -12.66 -10.09 -0.51
N SER A 118 -13.38 -10.84 -1.35
CA SER A 118 -13.96 -10.32 -2.58
C SER A 118 -15.46 -10.60 -2.67
N VAL A 119 -16.19 -9.67 -3.26
CA VAL A 119 -17.61 -9.84 -3.66
C VAL A 119 -17.74 -10.30 -5.12
N LEU A 120 -16.63 -10.30 -5.87
CA LEU A 120 -16.59 -10.76 -7.25
C LEU A 120 -16.44 -12.28 -7.28
N ASN A 121 -17.42 -12.97 -7.87
CA ASN A 121 -17.43 -14.43 -7.98
C ASN A 121 -16.71 -14.95 -9.22
N ASP A 122 -16.73 -14.18 -10.31
CA ASP A 122 -16.09 -14.53 -11.58
C ASP A 122 -14.99 -13.52 -11.88
N ILE A 123 -13.77 -13.89 -11.51
CA ILE A 123 -12.57 -13.07 -11.62
C ILE A 123 -12.06 -13.06 -13.07
N ASP A 124 -12.16 -14.21 -13.73
CA ASP A 124 -11.60 -14.46 -15.06
C ASP A 124 -12.31 -13.65 -16.16
N SER A 125 -13.57 -13.25 -15.95
CA SER A 125 -14.30 -12.37 -16.88
C SER A 125 -14.01 -10.88 -16.72
N GLN A 126 -13.24 -10.48 -15.70
CA GLN A 126 -12.94 -9.08 -15.45
C GLN A 126 -11.84 -8.55 -16.39
N SER A 127 -11.84 -7.24 -16.63
CA SER A 127 -10.82 -6.61 -17.48
C SER A 127 -9.46 -6.58 -16.78
N HIS A 128 -8.38 -6.55 -17.58
CA HIS A 128 -7.01 -6.54 -17.07
C HIS A 128 -6.71 -5.27 -16.27
N SER A 129 -7.30 -4.14 -16.66
CA SER A 129 -7.17 -2.89 -15.90
C SER A 129 -7.80 -2.98 -14.51
N ILE A 130 -8.94 -3.67 -14.38
CA ILE A 130 -9.65 -3.85 -13.10
C ILE A 130 -8.92 -4.87 -12.23
N LEU A 131 -8.51 -6.01 -12.77
CA LEU A 131 -7.72 -7.01 -12.04
C LEU A 131 -6.38 -6.42 -11.57
N PHE A 132 -5.74 -5.60 -12.40
CA PHE A 132 -4.53 -4.89 -12.02
C PHE A 132 -4.80 -3.86 -10.92
N TRP A 133 -5.91 -3.12 -10.99
CA TRP A 133 -6.31 -2.19 -9.94
C TRP A 133 -6.50 -2.89 -8.60
N ARG A 134 -7.16 -4.06 -8.60
CA ARG A 134 -7.31 -4.90 -7.40
C ARG A 134 -5.96 -5.25 -6.79
N ALA A 135 -5.04 -5.79 -7.58
CA ALA A 135 -3.70 -6.13 -7.11
C ALA A 135 -2.92 -4.91 -6.60
N LEU A 136 -2.98 -3.80 -7.35
CA LEU A 136 -2.30 -2.55 -7.00
C LEU A 136 -2.81 -1.96 -5.68
N THR A 137 -4.11 -2.03 -5.40
CA THR A 137 -4.66 -1.56 -4.12
C THR A 137 -4.07 -2.30 -2.92
N GLN A 138 -3.86 -3.62 -3.03
CA GLN A 138 -3.17 -4.40 -2.00
C GLN A 138 -1.70 -4.01 -1.87
N TRP A 139 -1.00 -3.79 -2.98
CA TRP A 139 0.40 -3.37 -2.94
C TRP A 139 0.60 -1.99 -2.29
N ILE A 140 -0.27 -1.02 -2.62
CA ILE A 140 -0.30 0.30 -2.00
C ILE A 140 -0.67 0.19 -0.51
N GLY A 141 -1.65 -0.66 -0.21
CA GLY A 141 -2.13 -0.97 1.13
C GLY A 141 -1.03 -1.50 2.05
N GLY A 142 -0.33 -2.55 1.61
CA GLY A 142 0.78 -3.16 2.33
C GLY A 142 1.89 -2.17 2.63
N LEU A 143 2.29 -1.36 1.64
CA LEU A 143 3.24 -0.27 1.85
C LEU A 143 2.72 0.77 2.88
N GLY A 144 1.43 1.12 2.80
CA GLY A 144 0.77 2.02 3.72
C GLY A 144 0.82 1.54 5.17
N VAL A 145 0.54 0.25 5.41
CA VAL A 145 0.60 -0.36 6.75
C VAL A 145 2.04 -0.41 7.26
N ILE A 146 3.03 -0.75 6.42
CA ILE A 146 4.45 -0.75 6.81
C ILE A 146 4.88 0.64 7.30
N VAL A 147 4.58 1.69 6.54
CA VAL A 147 4.95 3.07 6.90
C VAL A 147 4.18 3.55 8.13
N LEU A 148 2.88 3.21 8.22
CA LEU A 148 2.05 3.53 9.37
C LEU A 148 2.61 2.90 10.65
N MET A 149 2.99 1.62 10.61
CA MET A 149 3.55 0.94 11.77
C MET A 149 4.82 1.63 12.24
N VAL A 150 5.75 1.98 11.36
CA VAL A 150 6.96 2.73 11.79
C VAL A 150 6.60 4.08 12.42
N ALA A 151 5.64 4.80 11.85
CA ALA A 151 5.19 6.08 12.39
C ALA A 151 4.56 5.91 13.77
N VAL A 152 3.63 4.97 13.93
CA VAL A 152 2.93 4.68 15.19
C VAL A 152 3.90 4.19 16.26
N PHE A 153 4.79 3.25 15.96
CA PHE A 153 5.83 2.78 16.89
C PHE A 153 6.77 3.92 17.31
N SER A 154 7.15 4.80 16.38
CA SER A 154 8.00 5.96 16.68
C SER A 154 7.33 6.95 17.63
N ILE A 155 6.01 7.13 17.49
CA ILE A 155 5.21 8.08 18.27
C ILE A 155 4.80 7.49 19.64
N LEU A 156 4.28 6.26 19.68
CA LEU A 156 3.73 5.64 20.88
C LEU A 156 4.81 5.08 21.82
N LEU A 157 5.87 4.49 21.27
CA LEU A 157 6.91 3.83 22.08
C LEU A 157 8.16 4.70 22.27
N GLY A 158 8.13 5.95 21.77
CA GLY A 158 9.24 6.89 21.90
C GLY A 158 10.53 6.45 21.20
N GLY A 159 10.47 5.49 20.27
CA GLY A 159 11.65 4.84 19.71
C GLY A 159 12.65 4.41 20.80
N PRO A 160 13.98 4.45 20.55
CA PRO A 160 15.00 4.17 21.57
C PRO A 160 14.98 5.08 22.81
N LYS A 161 14.02 6.00 22.95
CA LYS A 161 13.95 7.00 24.02
C LYS A 161 12.97 6.68 25.16
N ALA A 162 12.31 5.52 25.18
CA ALA A 162 11.63 5.07 26.41
C ALA A 162 12.60 5.02 27.61
N GLY A 163 13.88 4.69 27.38
CA GLY A 163 14.95 4.80 28.40
C GLY A 163 15.52 6.22 28.58
N LEU A 164 15.49 7.06 27.55
CA LEU A 164 16.06 8.42 27.61
C LEU A 164 15.12 9.43 28.31
N LEU A 165 13.80 9.18 28.29
CA LEU A 165 12.82 9.97 29.05
C LEU A 165 12.97 9.76 30.56
N LEU A 166 13.45 8.59 31.00
CA LEU A 166 13.84 8.35 32.39
C LEU A 166 15.13 9.10 32.78
N MET A 167 16.01 9.40 31.81
CA MET A 167 17.25 10.17 32.01
C MET A 167 17.07 11.69 31.81
N LYS A 168 15.88 12.17 31.43
CA LYS A 168 15.61 13.61 31.24
C LYS A 168 15.50 14.39 32.55
N GLY A 169 15.54 13.73 33.70
CA GLY A 169 15.56 14.39 35.01
C GLY A 169 16.86 15.12 35.33
N GLU A 170 17.98 14.83 34.64
CA GLU A 170 19.31 15.20 35.16
C GLU A 170 20.14 16.17 34.33
N VAL A 171 19.73 16.58 33.11
CA VAL A 171 20.56 17.51 32.31
C VAL A 171 19.74 18.62 31.65
N PRO A 172 19.83 19.87 32.13
CA PRO A 172 19.28 21.02 31.44
C PRO A 172 20.15 21.33 30.21
N GLY A 173 19.56 21.35 29.00
CA GLY A 173 20.18 22.02 27.85
C GLY A 173 20.24 21.28 26.51
N HIS A 174 19.71 20.07 26.36
CA HIS A 174 19.70 19.43 25.03
C HIS A 174 18.49 19.86 24.19
N LYS A 175 18.74 20.77 23.25
CA LYS A 175 17.82 21.15 22.17
C LYS A 175 17.37 19.91 21.40
N ASN A 176 16.08 19.86 21.08
CA ASN A 176 15.40 18.83 20.29
C ASN A 176 16.11 18.58 18.95
N ASP A 177 16.99 17.58 18.89
CA ASP A 177 17.58 17.14 17.62
C ASP A 177 16.84 15.90 17.09
N ARG A 178 16.03 16.16 16.05
CA ARG A 178 15.75 15.26 14.90
C ARG A 178 15.05 13.92 15.20
N MET A 179 13.76 13.95 15.52
CA MET A 179 12.88 12.77 15.34
C MET A 179 12.45 12.59 13.86
N VAL A 180 12.15 13.69 13.16
CA VAL A 180 11.62 13.69 11.78
C VAL A 180 12.58 13.09 10.72
N PRO A 181 13.91 13.34 10.75
CA PRO A 181 14.81 12.79 9.73
C PRO A 181 14.86 11.25 9.73
N ARG A 182 14.77 10.65 10.92
CA ARG A 182 14.86 9.18 11.07
C ARG A 182 13.62 8.45 10.56
N LEU A 183 12.43 9.05 10.64
CA LEU A 183 11.21 8.43 10.13
C LEU A 183 11.21 8.38 8.60
N LYS A 184 11.60 9.48 7.95
CA LYS A 184 11.71 9.55 6.48
C LYS A 184 12.77 8.59 5.96
N ASP A 185 13.92 8.49 6.63
CA ASP A 185 15.00 7.60 6.23
C ASP A 185 14.63 6.12 6.46
N THR A 186 13.95 5.80 7.57
CA THR A 186 13.41 4.45 7.80
C THR A 186 12.35 4.10 6.75
N ALA A 187 11.41 5.00 6.45
CA ALA A 187 10.37 4.75 5.44
C ALA A 187 10.97 4.49 4.04
N LYS A 188 11.96 5.28 3.62
CA LYS A 188 12.68 5.05 2.35
C LYS A 188 13.38 3.70 2.31
N LEU A 189 13.99 3.31 3.42
CA LEU A 189 14.68 2.04 3.52
C LEU A 189 13.71 0.85 3.42
N LEU A 190 12.60 0.89 4.17
CA LEU A 190 11.59 -0.17 4.11
C LEU A 190 10.94 -0.24 2.74
N TRP A 191 10.68 0.92 2.11
CA TRP A 191 10.24 0.98 0.72
C TRP A 191 11.24 0.32 -0.23
N GLY A 192 12.54 0.57 -0.05
CA GLY A 192 13.59 -0.08 -0.85
C GLY A 192 13.58 -1.60 -0.72
N ILE A 193 13.40 -2.13 0.49
CA ILE A 193 13.28 -3.58 0.73
C ILE A 193 12.03 -4.13 0.05
N TYR A 194 10.88 -3.47 0.23
CA TYR A 194 9.62 -3.86 -0.40
C TYR A 194 9.72 -3.89 -1.93
N ALA A 195 10.36 -2.89 -2.53
CA ALA A 195 10.59 -2.83 -3.97
C ALA A 195 11.55 -3.92 -4.49
N ILE A 196 12.62 -4.23 -3.74
CA ILE A 196 13.56 -5.31 -4.10
C ILE A 196 12.86 -6.68 -4.04
N LEU A 197 12.10 -6.95 -2.97
CA LEU A 197 11.35 -8.19 -2.84
C LEU A 197 10.29 -8.31 -3.95
N THR A 198 9.57 -7.22 -4.24
CA THR A 198 8.61 -7.16 -5.35
C THR A 198 9.30 -7.51 -6.68
N ALA A 199 10.43 -6.89 -7.01
CA ALA A 199 11.13 -7.17 -8.25
C ALA A 199 11.64 -8.62 -8.33
N LEU A 200 12.16 -9.15 -7.21
CA LEU A 200 12.67 -10.51 -7.14
C LEU A 200 11.56 -11.54 -7.36
N GLU A 201 10.41 -11.38 -6.71
CA GLU A 201 9.27 -12.28 -6.87
C GLU A 201 8.75 -12.30 -8.31
N ILE A 202 8.59 -11.12 -8.94
CA ILE A 202 8.18 -11.00 -10.34
C ILE A 202 9.13 -11.79 -11.26
N ILE A 203 10.45 -11.63 -11.07
CA ILE A 203 11.46 -12.33 -11.87
C ILE A 203 11.35 -13.85 -11.68
N LEU A 204 11.23 -14.31 -10.44
CA LEU A 204 11.15 -15.74 -10.13
C LEU A 204 9.87 -16.37 -10.67
N LEU A 205 8.71 -15.73 -10.50
CA LEU A 205 7.43 -16.22 -11.02
C LEU A 205 7.42 -16.25 -12.55
N THR A 206 7.94 -15.20 -13.19
CA THR A 206 8.04 -15.16 -14.66
C THR A 206 8.99 -16.26 -15.17
N ALA A 207 10.13 -16.47 -14.49
CA ALA A 207 11.06 -17.54 -14.82
C ALA A 207 10.48 -18.95 -14.58
N ALA A 208 9.57 -19.09 -13.62
CA ALA A 208 8.82 -20.33 -13.36
C ALA A 208 7.68 -20.57 -14.38
N GLY A 209 7.39 -19.62 -15.26
CA GLY A 209 6.47 -19.79 -16.38
C GLY A 209 5.14 -19.04 -16.28
N LEU A 210 4.93 -18.21 -15.26
CA LEU A 210 3.81 -17.27 -15.26
C LEU A 210 4.03 -16.21 -16.35
N ASN A 211 2.94 -15.77 -16.97
CA ASN A 211 3.03 -14.58 -17.80
C ASN A 211 3.36 -13.36 -16.93
N LEU A 212 3.97 -12.33 -17.53
CA LEU A 212 4.45 -11.17 -16.78
C LEU A 212 3.32 -10.44 -16.03
N TYR A 213 2.11 -10.42 -16.57
CA TYR A 213 0.98 -9.73 -15.96
C TYR A 213 0.53 -10.41 -14.68
N ASP A 214 0.34 -11.72 -14.73
CA ASP A 214 0.01 -12.53 -13.56
C ASP A 214 1.12 -12.49 -12.52
N ALA A 215 2.39 -12.59 -12.95
CA ALA A 215 3.53 -12.50 -12.05
C ALA A 215 3.54 -11.16 -11.28
N VAL A 216 3.24 -10.04 -11.96
CA VAL A 216 3.14 -8.72 -11.32
C VAL A 216 1.95 -8.65 -10.36
N CYS A 217 0.76 -9.04 -10.82
CA CYS A 217 -0.46 -8.98 -10.01
C CYS A 217 -0.35 -9.88 -8.77
N HIS A 218 0.12 -11.11 -8.91
CA HIS A 218 0.28 -12.04 -7.79
C HIS A 218 1.41 -11.63 -6.85
N THR A 219 2.50 -11.03 -7.33
CA THR A 219 3.53 -10.47 -6.45
C THR A 219 2.95 -9.35 -5.58
N PHE A 220 2.16 -8.46 -6.18
CA PHE A 220 1.55 -7.33 -5.48
C PHE A 220 0.67 -7.79 -4.31
N THR A 221 -0.04 -8.90 -4.48
CA THR A 221 -0.97 -9.45 -3.49
C THR A 221 -0.29 -10.39 -2.49
N THR A 222 0.79 -11.06 -2.89
CA THR A 222 1.58 -11.96 -2.02
C THR A 222 2.43 -11.18 -1.03
N LEU A 223 3.22 -10.21 -1.51
CA LEU A 223 4.13 -9.46 -0.64
C LEU A 223 3.39 -8.54 0.33
N SER A 224 2.20 -8.08 -0.05
CA SER A 224 1.30 -7.32 0.84
C SER A 224 0.48 -8.21 1.78
N THR A 225 0.61 -9.54 1.68
CA THR A 225 -0.16 -10.54 2.45
C THR A 225 -1.68 -10.43 2.27
N GLY A 226 -2.13 -9.91 1.13
CA GLY A 226 -3.54 -9.66 0.86
C GLY A 226 -4.27 -10.80 0.16
N GLY A 227 -3.66 -11.46 -0.83
CA GLY A 227 -4.24 -12.68 -1.43
C GLY A 227 -5.33 -12.50 -2.49
N PHE A 228 -5.50 -11.32 -3.10
CA PHE A 228 -6.22 -11.24 -4.37
C PHE A 228 -5.49 -12.00 -5.48
N GLY A 229 -6.23 -12.48 -6.48
CA GLY A 229 -5.69 -13.18 -7.65
C GLY A 229 -6.27 -12.64 -8.96
N THR A 230 -5.63 -12.99 -10.08
CA THR A 230 -6.14 -12.69 -11.44
C THR A 230 -7.09 -13.76 -11.96
N HIS A 231 -7.18 -14.90 -11.25
CA HIS A 231 -8.03 -16.03 -11.58
C HIS A 231 -8.91 -16.42 -10.40
N THR A 232 -10.08 -16.98 -10.69
CA THR A 232 -11.07 -17.38 -9.66
C THR A 232 -10.53 -18.49 -8.76
N GLU A 233 -9.72 -19.40 -9.32
CA GLU A 233 -9.06 -20.46 -8.56
C GLU A 233 -7.79 -19.99 -7.82
N SER A 234 -7.47 -18.69 -7.88
CA SER A 234 -6.25 -18.11 -7.29
C SER A 234 -5.00 -18.88 -7.76
N ILE A 235 -4.08 -19.23 -6.85
CA ILE A 235 -2.85 -19.97 -7.15
C ILE A 235 -3.14 -21.35 -7.77
N ALA A 236 -4.27 -21.97 -7.44
CA ALA A 236 -4.63 -23.30 -7.94
C ALA A 236 -4.85 -23.33 -9.46
N TYR A 237 -5.09 -22.17 -10.09
CA TYR A 237 -5.16 -22.03 -11.56
C TYR A 237 -3.90 -22.56 -12.26
N TYR A 238 -2.73 -22.44 -11.62
CA TYR A 238 -1.43 -22.81 -12.20
C TYR A 238 -1.05 -24.28 -11.99
N LYS A 239 -1.92 -25.11 -11.40
CA LYS A 239 -1.62 -26.51 -11.01
C LYS A 239 -1.15 -27.40 -12.17
N ASP A 240 -1.58 -27.10 -13.39
CA ASP A 240 -1.26 -27.90 -14.57
C ASP A 240 0.06 -27.47 -15.26
N LEU A 241 0.72 -26.40 -14.78
CA LEU A 241 2.03 -26.00 -15.27
C LEU A 241 3.12 -26.99 -14.81
N PRO A 242 4.12 -27.30 -15.66
CA PRO A 242 5.23 -28.20 -15.27
C PRO A 242 5.99 -27.76 -14.02
N ALA A 243 6.03 -26.45 -13.76
CA ALA A 243 6.69 -25.84 -12.61
C ALA A 243 5.73 -25.48 -11.47
N ALA A 244 4.49 -26.01 -11.44
CA ALA A 244 3.50 -25.70 -10.40
C ALA A 244 4.05 -25.83 -8.96
N PRO A 245 4.79 -26.91 -8.58
CA PRO A 245 5.35 -27.00 -7.23
C PRO A 245 6.38 -25.90 -6.92
N LEU A 246 7.11 -25.42 -7.92
CA LEU A 246 8.05 -24.31 -7.77
C LEU A 246 7.32 -22.98 -7.59
N ILE A 247 6.23 -22.76 -8.33
CA ILE A 247 5.38 -21.55 -8.21
C ILE A 247 4.78 -21.47 -6.81
N GLU A 248 4.19 -22.55 -6.31
CA GLU A 248 3.67 -22.63 -4.94
C GLU A 248 4.75 -22.37 -3.90
N LEU A 249 5.94 -22.95 -4.08
CA LEU A 249 7.08 -22.72 -3.19
C LEU A 249 7.51 -21.25 -3.18
N ILE A 250 7.58 -20.60 -4.35
CA ILE A 250 7.88 -19.17 -4.45
C ILE A 250 6.85 -18.37 -3.65
N PHE A 251 5.55 -18.61 -3.87
CA PHE A 251 4.51 -17.92 -3.12
C PHE A 251 4.65 -18.12 -1.61
N VAL A 252 4.85 -19.36 -1.14
CA VAL A 252 5.02 -19.64 0.29
C VAL A 252 6.22 -18.89 0.89
N VAL A 253 7.36 -18.87 0.19
CA VAL A 253 8.56 -18.17 0.65
C VAL A 253 8.32 -16.66 0.74
N PHE A 254 7.66 -16.07 -0.25
CA PHE A 254 7.38 -14.64 -0.27
C PHE A 254 6.24 -14.23 0.67
N MET A 255 5.29 -15.12 0.97
CA MET A 255 4.32 -14.93 2.06
C MET A 255 5.04 -14.87 3.43
N ILE A 256 6.05 -15.71 3.64
CA ILE A 256 6.89 -15.65 4.86
C ILE A 256 7.65 -14.32 4.90
N PHE A 257 8.27 -13.89 3.80
CA PHE A 257 8.95 -12.59 3.77
C PHE A 257 8.01 -11.40 3.96
N GLY A 258 6.80 -11.44 3.39
CA GLY A 258 5.79 -10.40 3.57
C GLY A 258 5.26 -10.33 5.01
N SER A 259 5.16 -11.46 5.70
CA SER A 259 4.66 -11.53 7.09
C SER A 259 5.72 -11.24 8.15
N VAL A 260 7.00 -11.45 7.84
CA VAL A 260 8.11 -11.13 8.75
C VAL A 260 8.35 -9.63 8.83
N ASN A 261 8.69 -9.13 10.02
CA ASN A 261 8.98 -7.71 10.23
C ASN A 261 10.04 -7.18 9.25
N PHE A 262 9.71 -6.14 8.48
CA PHE A 262 10.61 -5.52 7.49
C PHE A 262 11.90 -4.94 8.12
N VAL A 263 11.90 -4.61 9.41
CA VAL A 263 13.11 -4.20 10.15
C VAL A 263 14.10 -5.36 10.27
N LEU A 264 13.63 -6.61 10.37
CA LEU A 264 14.50 -7.79 10.42
C LEU A 264 15.17 -8.04 9.07
N HIS A 265 14.44 -7.84 7.96
CA HIS A 265 15.00 -7.88 6.61
C HIS A 265 16.13 -6.87 6.44
N TYR A 266 15.98 -5.66 7.00
CA TYR A 266 17.05 -4.68 7.01
C TYR A 266 18.29 -5.13 7.79
N ASN A 267 18.10 -5.71 8.98
CA ASN A 267 19.21 -6.21 9.79
C ASN A 267 19.96 -7.35 9.09
N LEU A 268 19.24 -8.18 8.33
CA LEU A 268 19.81 -9.24 7.50
C LEU A 268 20.70 -8.66 6.39
N LEU A 269 20.22 -7.65 5.67
CA LEU A 269 20.98 -6.96 4.62
C LEU A 269 22.26 -6.28 5.15
N LYS A 270 22.27 -5.90 6.43
CA LYS A 270 23.46 -5.37 7.12
C LYS A 270 24.41 -6.44 7.65
N GLY A 271 24.12 -7.72 7.45
CA GLY A 271 24.94 -8.84 7.91
C GLY A 271 24.81 -9.15 9.41
N ASN A 272 23.77 -8.64 10.09
CA ASN A 272 23.54 -8.91 11.51
C ASN A 272 22.60 -10.11 11.72
N TRP A 273 23.05 -11.29 11.28
CA TRP A 273 22.30 -12.56 11.34
C TRP A 273 21.89 -12.95 12.77
N ARG A 274 22.68 -12.53 13.77
CA ARG A 274 22.40 -12.81 15.20
C ARG A 274 21.17 -12.09 15.73
N ALA A 275 20.78 -10.96 15.13
CA ALA A 275 19.55 -10.26 15.51
C ALA A 275 18.30 -11.03 15.05
N PHE A 276 18.38 -11.71 13.90
CA PHE A 276 17.28 -12.53 13.36
C PHE A 276 16.98 -13.74 14.25
N LEU A 277 18.02 -14.42 14.75
CA LEU A 277 17.90 -15.62 15.59
C LEU A 277 17.54 -15.35 17.07
N LYS A 278 17.59 -14.09 17.52
CA LYS A 278 17.27 -13.71 18.91
C LYS A 278 15.85 -13.17 19.08
N ASP A 279 15.19 -12.82 17.98
CA ASP A 279 13.84 -12.26 17.94
C ASP A 279 12.77 -13.32 17.58
N THR A 280 13.15 -14.61 17.69
CA THR A 280 12.27 -15.80 17.62
C THR A 280 12.23 -16.45 19.00
#